data_AF-A0A940CH52-F1
#
_entry.id   AF-A0A940CH52-F1
#
_cell.length_a   1.000
_cell.length_b   1.000
_cell.length_c   1.000
_cell.angle_alpha   90.00
_cell.angle_beta   90.00
_cell.angle_gamma   90.00
#
_symmetry.space_group_name_H-M   'P 1'
#
loop_
_entity.id
_entity.type
_entity.pdbx_description
1 polymer ?
#
loop_
_entity_poly.entity_id
_entity_poly.type
_entity_poly.pdbx_seq_one_letter_code
_entity_poly.pdbx_strand_id
1 'polypeptide(L)'
;MLHSSRAILALNGIVMMLMGLSFIIFAKKMTVTIFPSVISNPEALEVGITLRYLMGAGSIMIGIILYLARISVRSGAQRLLLGSGIGFFLIFFTGLFILLSGKGNIPIVALLIYPFLGSLSLYVSTRRYQE
;
A
#
# COMPACT_ATOMS: atom_id res chain seq x y z
N MET A 1 -21.55 -3.39 -5.36
CA MET A 1 -20.38 -2.47 -5.35
C MET A 1 -19.07 -3.17 -5.75
N LEU A 2 -18.80 -4.39 -5.25
CA LEU A 2 -17.54 -5.14 -5.47
C LEU A 2 -17.27 -5.67 -6.90
N HIS A 3 -18.18 -5.43 -7.85
CA HIS A 3 -18.03 -5.90 -9.24
C HIS A 3 -17.52 -4.83 -10.22
N SER A 4 -17.46 -3.57 -9.79
CA SER A 4 -17.07 -2.46 -10.65
C SER A 4 -15.58 -2.18 -10.51
N SER A 5 -14.83 -2.23 -11.62
CA SER A 5 -13.42 -1.82 -11.66
C SER A 5 -13.24 -0.40 -11.11
N ARG A 6 -14.20 0.49 -11.36
CA ARG A 6 -14.19 1.87 -10.85
C ARG A 6 -14.30 1.92 -9.34
N ALA A 7 -15.15 1.09 -8.75
CA ALA A 7 -15.34 1.03 -7.30
C ALA A 7 -14.09 0.48 -6.59
N ILE A 8 -13.45 -0.56 -7.15
CA ILE A 8 -12.21 -1.11 -6.58
C ILE A 8 -11.06 -0.11 -6.72
N LEU A 9 -10.93 0.58 -7.86
CA LEU A 9 -9.93 1.64 -8.02
C LEU A 9 -10.12 2.77 -7.01
N ALA A 10 -11.36 3.20 -6.78
CA ALA A 10 -11.67 4.21 -5.78
C ALA A 10 -11.34 3.72 -4.35
N LEU A 11 -11.72 2.49 -4.01
CA LEU A 11 -11.42 1.88 -2.72
C LEU A 11 -9.91 1.79 -2.48
N ASN A 12 -9.17 1.20 -3.41
CA ASN A 12 -7.71 1.10 -3.33
C ASN A 12 -7.09 2.49 -3.19
N GLY A 13 -7.57 3.46 -3.98
CA GLY A 13 -7.11 4.83 -3.92
C GLY A 13 -7.28 5.46 -2.55
N ILE A 14 -8.48 5.35 -1.96
CA ILE A 14 -8.78 5.88 -0.63
C ILE A 14 -7.93 5.21 0.45
N VAL A 15 -7.82 3.87 0.43
CA VAL A 15 -7.03 3.15 1.42
C VAL A 15 -5.56 3.55 1.34
N MET A 16 -5.00 3.68 0.14
CA MET A 16 -3.61 4.10 -0.05
C MET A 16 -3.36 5.54 0.42
N MET A 17 -4.31 6.46 0.20
CA MET A 17 -4.23 7.82 0.75
C MET A 17 -4.26 7.83 2.28
N LEU A 18 -5.15 7.06 2.90
CA LEU A 18 -5.24 6.95 4.37
C LEU A 18 -3.97 6.32 4.97
N MET A 19 -3.43 5.27 4.35
CA MET A 19 -2.17 4.69 4.76
C MET A 19 -1.01 5.68 4.63
N GLY A 20 -0.94 6.40 3.51
CA GLY A 20 0.10 7.40 3.31
C GLY A 20 0.03 8.54 4.34
N LEU A 21 -1.17 8.98 4.69
CA LEU A 21 -1.38 9.94 5.77
C LEU A 21 -0.94 9.38 7.13
N SER A 22 -1.20 8.09 7.40
CA SER A 22 -0.75 7.43 8.63
C SER A 22 0.78 7.38 8.74
N PHE A 23 1.50 7.14 7.63
CA PHE A 23 2.96 7.16 7.61
C PHE A 23 3.52 8.55 7.94
N ILE A 24 2.86 9.62 7.49
CA ILE A 24 3.27 11.01 7.76
C ILE A 24 2.98 11.36 9.22
N ILE A 25 1.75 11.18 9.69
CA ILE A 25 1.34 11.58 11.04
C ILE A 25 2.08 10.78 12.11
N PHE A 26 2.31 9.48 11.88
CA PHE A 26 2.88 8.57 12.87
C PHE A 26 4.32 8.13 12.54
N ALA A 27 5.06 8.87 11.71
CA ALA A 27 6.39 8.50 11.22
C ALA A 27 7.35 8.03 12.33
N LYS A 28 7.54 8.86 13.38
CA LYS A 28 8.41 8.52 14.51
C LYS A 28 7.91 7.29 15.28
N LYS A 29 6.62 7.24 15.60
CA LYS A 29 6.02 6.12 16.34
C LYS A 29 6.16 4.80 15.58
N MET A 30 5.90 4.80 14.27
CA MET A 30 6.11 3.64 13.41
C MET A 30 7.58 3.24 13.31
N THR A 31 8.51 4.20 13.35
CA THR A 31 9.96 3.91 13.37
C THR A 31 10.36 3.10 14.56
N VAL A 32 10.02 3.61 15.74
CA VAL A 32 10.37 2.99 17.00
C VAL A 32 9.64 1.66 17.20
N THR A 33 8.39 1.55 16.73
CA THR A 33 7.62 0.30 16.85
C THR A 33 8.23 -0.83 16.01
N ILE A 34 8.63 -0.52 14.76
CA ILE A 34 9.17 -1.54 13.84
C ILE A 34 10.63 -1.86 14.18
N PHE A 35 11.43 -0.86 14.55
CA PHE A 35 12.85 -1.02 14.88
C PHE A 35 13.18 -0.37 16.24
N PRO A 36 12.86 -1.00 17.38
CA PRO A 36 13.08 -0.40 18.70
C PRO A 36 14.54 -0.04 19.00
N SER A 37 15.48 -0.80 18.43
CA SER A 37 16.92 -0.60 18.61
C SER A 37 17.45 0.73 18.04
N VAL A 38 16.71 1.39 17.15
CA VAL A 38 17.16 2.67 16.55
C VAL A 38 17.04 3.85 17.52
N ILE A 39 16.37 3.69 18.67
CA ILE A 39 16.24 4.77 19.67
C ILE A 39 17.61 5.21 20.20
N SER A 40 18.57 4.30 20.31
CA SER A 40 19.93 4.60 20.79
C SER A 40 20.83 5.20 19.71
N ASN A 41 20.36 5.33 18.46
CA ASN A 41 21.11 5.92 17.35
C ASN A 41 20.27 7.03 16.69
N PRO A 42 20.50 8.31 17.05
CA PRO A 42 19.74 9.44 16.52
C PRO A 42 19.76 9.57 15.00
N GLU A 43 20.88 9.28 14.35
CA GLU A 43 21.00 9.34 12.89
C GLU A 43 20.14 8.27 12.21
N ALA A 44 20.18 7.03 12.70
CA ALA A 44 19.35 5.95 12.18
C ALA A 44 17.85 6.22 12.40
N LEU A 45 17.50 6.85 13.52
CA LEU A 45 16.13 7.28 13.82
C LEU A 45 15.65 8.33 12.82
N GLU A 46 16.45 9.38 12.55
CA GLU A 46 16.12 10.42 11.58
C GLU A 46 15.96 9.83 10.17
N VAL A 47 16.89 8.98 9.71
CA VAL A 47 16.78 8.28 8.42
C VAL A 47 15.47 7.48 8.34
N GLY A 48 15.14 6.73 9.39
CA GLY A 48 13.89 5.97 9.44
C GLY A 48 12.64 6.86 9.37
N ILE A 49 12.66 8.02 10.01
CA ILE A 49 11.57 9.00 9.98
C ILE A 49 11.44 9.60 8.57
N THR A 50 12.54 10.03 7.97
CA THR A 50 12.56 10.58 6.61
C THR A 50 12.03 9.57 5.59
N LEU A 51 12.46 8.31 5.67
CA LEU A 51 11.96 7.25 4.79
C LEU A 51 10.44 7.07 4.93
N ARG A 52 9.87 7.22 6.13
CA ARG A 52 8.42 7.13 6.33
C ARG A 52 7.66 8.29 5.72
N TYR A 53 8.20 9.50 5.74
CA TYR A 53 7.60 10.61 5.00
C TYR A 53 7.59 10.34 3.49
N LEU A 54 8.67 9.79 2.94
CA LEU A 54 8.74 9.41 1.52
C LEU A 54 7.74 8.29 1.18
N MET A 55 7.67 7.25 2.02
CA MET A 55 6.67 6.18 1.87
C MET A 55 5.24 6.72 1.95
N GLY A 56 5.00 7.69 2.84
CA GLY A 56 3.72 8.36 3.00
C GLY A 56 3.30 9.14 1.75
N ALA A 57 4.19 9.99 1.26
CA ALA A 57 3.97 10.76 0.02
C ALA A 57 3.77 9.84 -1.19
N GLY A 58 4.60 8.79 -1.34
CA GLY A 58 4.46 7.80 -2.41
C GLY A 58 3.14 7.04 -2.35
N SER A 59 2.69 6.66 -1.15
CA SER A 59 1.40 5.98 -0.95
C SER A 59 0.23 6.90 -1.29
N ILE A 60 0.27 8.18 -0.89
CA ILE A 60 -0.75 9.17 -1.28
C ILE A 60 -0.77 9.36 -2.79
N MET A 61 0.39 9.52 -3.42
CA MET A 61 0.50 9.66 -4.88
C MET A 61 -0.14 8.48 -5.61
N ILE A 62 0.20 7.24 -5.24
CA ILE A 62 -0.42 6.03 -5.79
C ILE A 62 -1.94 6.06 -5.54
N GLY A 63 -2.36 6.46 -4.34
CA GLY A 63 -3.77 6.56 -3.98
C GLY A 63 -4.54 7.54 -4.87
N ILE A 64 -3.98 8.71 -5.14
CA ILE A 64 -4.55 9.71 -6.06
C ILE A 64 -4.64 9.15 -7.48
N ILE A 65 -3.58 8.52 -7.99
CA ILE A 65 -3.56 7.92 -9.33
C ILE A 65 -4.65 6.88 -9.48
N LEU A 66 -4.76 5.95 -8.54
CA LEU A 66 -5.80 4.90 -8.55
C LEU A 66 -7.20 5.50 -8.43
N TYR A 67 -7.37 6.49 -7.55
CA TYR A 67 -8.66 7.16 -7.39
C TYR A 67 -9.08 7.85 -8.69
N LEU A 68 -8.20 8.63 -9.33
CA LEU A 68 -8.51 9.32 -10.59
C LEU A 68 -8.74 8.35 -11.76
N ALA A 69 -8.02 7.24 -11.81
CA ALA A 69 -8.19 6.18 -12.80
C ALA A 69 -9.58 5.52 -12.79
N ARG A 70 -10.40 5.75 -11.75
CA ARG A 70 -11.80 5.26 -11.70
C ARG A 70 -12.65 5.77 -12.87
N ILE A 71 -12.29 6.88 -13.50
CA ILE A 71 -13.05 7.49 -14.60
C ILE A 71 -12.61 6.91 -15.96
N SER A 72 -11.48 6.21 -16.02
CA SER A 72 -10.93 5.65 -17.26
C SER A 72 -11.86 4.61 -17.92
N VAL A 73 -11.61 4.38 -19.21
CA VAL A 73 -12.23 3.28 -19.96
C VAL A 73 -11.96 1.94 -19.28
N ARG A 74 -12.92 1.01 -19.36
CA ARG A 74 -12.91 -0.27 -18.62
C ARG A 74 -11.61 -1.06 -18.85
N SER A 75 -11.09 -1.03 -20.07
CA SER A 75 -9.82 -1.64 -20.45
C SER A 75 -8.62 -1.10 -19.70
N GLY A 76 -8.51 0.23 -19.59
CA GLY A 76 -7.45 0.92 -18.84
C GLY A 76 -7.58 0.65 -17.33
N ALA A 77 -8.81 0.71 -16.80
CA ALA A 77 -9.08 0.43 -15.40
C ALA A 77 -8.67 -1.00 -14.99
N GLN A 78 -8.94 -2.01 -15.82
CA GLN A 78 -8.54 -3.39 -15.55
C GLN A 78 -7.02 -3.59 -15.59
N ARG A 79 -6.32 -2.94 -16.53
CA ARG A 79 -4.84 -3.00 -16.60
C ARG A 79 -4.20 -2.36 -15.36
N LEU A 80 -4.74 -1.23 -14.91
CA LEU A 80 -4.29 -0.57 -13.67
C LEU A 80 -4.57 -1.42 -12.43
N LEU A 81 -5.73 -2.08 -12.36
CA LEU A 81 -6.03 -3.04 -11.28
C LEU A 81 -5.11 -4.26 -11.30
N LEU A 82 -4.77 -4.79 -12.48
CA LEU A 82 -3.80 -5.88 -12.60
C LEU A 82 -2.42 -5.46 -12.07
N GLY A 83 -1.91 -4.32 -12.55
CA GLY A 83 -0.61 -3.79 -12.15
C GLY A 83 -0.54 -3.45 -10.66
N SER A 84 -1.56 -2.77 -10.13
CA SER A 84 -1.65 -2.47 -8.70
C SER A 84 -1.81 -3.73 -7.84
N GLY A 85 -2.57 -4.73 -8.31
CA GLY A 85 -2.72 -6.01 -7.63
C GLY A 85 -1.37 -6.71 -7.43
N ILE A 86 -0.57 -6.82 -8.49
CA ILE A 86 0.79 -7.37 -8.43
C ILE A 86 1.67 -6.52 -7.50
N GLY A 87 1.60 -5.18 -7.61
CA GLY A 87 2.34 -4.26 -6.75
C GLY A 87 2.02 -4.45 -5.26
N PHE A 88 0.75 -4.63 -4.89
CA PHE A 88 0.37 -4.90 -3.51
C PHE A 88 0.95 -6.22 -2.99
N PHE A 89 0.96 -7.28 -3.81
CA PHE A 89 1.60 -8.53 -3.42
C PHE A 89 3.12 -8.40 -3.26
N LEU A 90 3.80 -7.61 -4.08
CA LEU A 90 5.23 -7.34 -3.91
C LEU A 90 5.52 -6.66 -2.57
N ILE A 91 4.72 -5.67 -2.18
CA ILE A 91 4.84 -5.02 -0.87
C ILE A 91 4.57 -6.04 0.25
N PHE A 92 3.52 -6.84 0.13
CA PHE A 92 3.19 -7.88 1.10
C PHE A 92 4.33 -8.88 1.30
N PHE A 93 4.87 -9.45 0.23
CA PHE A 93 5.97 -10.42 0.34
C PHE A 93 7.26 -9.80 0.88
N THR A 94 7.54 -8.55 0.53
CA THR A 94 8.68 -7.81 1.09
C THR A 94 8.51 -7.60 2.60
N GLY A 95 7.32 -7.16 3.04
CA GLY A 95 7.02 -7.01 4.46
C GLY A 95 7.05 -8.34 5.22
N LEU A 96 6.52 -9.40 4.62
CA LEU A 96 6.58 -10.75 5.17
C LEU A 96 8.02 -11.23 5.32
N PHE A 97 8.87 -11.00 4.32
CA PHE A 97 10.29 -11.33 4.38
C PHE A 97 11.01 -10.59 5.53
N ILE A 98 10.75 -9.29 5.72
CA ILE A 98 11.32 -8.51 6.83
C ILE A 98 10.89 -9.07 8.18
N LEU A 99 9.60 -9.40 8.32
CA LEU A 99 9.03 -9.98 9.55
C LEU A 99 9.67 -11.34 9.87
N LEU A 100 9.74 -12.24 8.88
CA LEU A 100 10.32 -13.57 9.04
C LEU A 100 11.84 -13.54 9.26
N SER A 101 12.53 -12.53 8.74
CA SER A 101 13.97 -12.35 8.98
C SER A 101 14.31 -11.82 10.37
N GLY A 102 13.30 -11.48 11.20
CA GLY A 102 13.51 -10.87 12.52
C GLY A 102 14.14 -9.48 12.48
N LYS A 103 14.22 -8.84 11.30
CA LYS A 103 14.87 -7.54 11.12
C LYS A 103 14.02 -6.38 11.60
N GLY A 104 12.71 -6.54 11.69
CA GLY A 104 11.78 -5.53 12.18
C GLY A 104 10.42 -6.11 12.55
N ASN A 105 9.74 -5.46 13.49
CA ASN A 105 8.43 -5.87 13.99
C ASN A 105 7.31 -5.13 13.25
N ILE A 106 6.96 -5.62 12.06
CA ILE A 106 5.91 -5.01 11.24
C ILE A 106 4.54 -5.38 11.81
N PRO A 107 3.64 -4.41 12.08
CA PRO A 107 2.28 -4.71 12.51
C PRO A 107 1.53 -5.56 11.49
N ILE A 108 1.13 -6.78 11.89
CA ILE A 108 0.47 -7.76 11.01
C ILE A 108 -0.79 -7.18 10.37
N VAL A 109 -1.57 -6.40 11.13
CA VAL A 109 -2.79 -5.76 10.62
C VAL A 109 -2.49 -4.83 9.44
N ALA A 110 -1.42 -4.05 9.50
CA ALA A 110 -1.01 -3.18 8.40
C ALA A 110 -0.51 -3.99 7.19
N LEU A 111 0.14 -5.12 7.44
CA LEU A 111 0.64 -6.01 6.39
C LEU A 111 -0.51 -6.72 5.64
N LEU A 112 -1.57 -7.13 6.33
CA LEU A 112 -2.71 -7.85 5.75
C LEU A 112 -3.61 -7.01 4.83
N ILE A 113 -3.50 -5.68 4.88
CA ILE A 113 -4.23 -4.78 3.96
C ILE A 113 -3.81 -5.05 2.50
N TYR A 114 -2.51 -5.24 2.25
CA TYR A 114 -1.98 -5.43 0.90
C TYR A 114 -2.49 -6.68 0.17
N PRO A 115 -2.45 -7.90 0.75
CA PRO A 115 -3.00 -9.07 0.07
C PRO A 115 -4.52 -9.00 -0.09
N PHE A 116 -5.23 -8.29 0.80
CA PHE A 116 -6.66 -8.04 0.62
C PHE A 116 -6.94 -7.15 -0.60
N LEU A 117 -6.30 -5.98 -0.70
CA LEU A 117 -6.42 -5.09 -1.86
C LEU A 117 -5.91 -5.77 -3.14
N GLY A 118 -4.81 -6.50 -3.05
CA GLY A 118 -4.23 -7.28 -4.14
C GLY A 118 -5.22 -8.29 -4.71
N SER A 119 -5.82 -9.10 -3.83
CA SER A 119 -6.81 -10.11 -4.23
C SER A 119 -8.05 -9.49 -4.88
N LEU A 120 -8.58 -8.40 -4.32
CA LEU A 120 -9.71 -7.68 -4.93
C LEU A 120 -9.36 -7.13 -6.32
N SER A 121 -8.16 -6.60 -6.48
CA SER A 121 -7.70 -6.00 -7.74
C SER A 121 -7.48 -7.06 -8.81
N LEU A 122 -6.87 -8.19 -8.46
CA LEU A 122 -6.70 -9.33 -9.36
C LEU A 122 -8.05 -9.94 -9.74
N TYR A 123 -8.94 -10.17 -8.78
CA TYR A 123 -10.26 -10.73 -9.03
C TYR A 123 -11.08 -9.92 -10.03
N VAL A 124 -11.06 -8.58 -9.92
CA VAL A 124 -11.82 -7.71 -10.82
C VAL A 124 -11.12 -7.48 -12.16
N SER A 125 -9.78 -7.54 -12.20
CA SER A 125 -9.02 -7.37 -13.45
C SER A 125 -9.03 -8.62 -14.36
N THR A 126 -9.12 -9.83 -13.81
CA THR A 126 -9.11 -11.08 -14.59
C THR A 126 -10.49 -11.51 -15.11
N ARG A 127 -11.58 -10.85 -14.68
CA ARG A 127 -12.92 -11.13 -15.22
C ARG A 127 -13.01 -10.73 -16.70
N ARG A 128 -13.61 -11.62 -17.51
CA ARG A 128 -13.83 -11.42 -18.95
C ARG A 128 -14.44 -10.04 -19.23
N TYR A 129 -13.92 -9.38 -20.27
CA TYR A 129 -14.60 -8.27 -20.93
C TYR A 129 -16.02 -8.72 -21.26
N GLN A 130 -17.00 -8.15 -20.60
CA GLN A 130 -18.35 -8.08 -21.14
C GLN A 130 -18.46 -6.67 -21.69
N GLU A 131 -18.69 -6.57 -22.99
CA GLU A 131 -18.85 -5.30 -23.71
C GLU A 131 -19.84 -4.38 -22.99
#